data_AF-A0AAE0NCL5-F1
#
_entry.id   AF-A0AAE0NCL5-F1
#
_cell.length_a   1.000
_cell.length_b   1.000
_cell.length_c   1.000
_cell.angle_alpha   90.00
_cell.angle_beta   90.00
_cell.angle_gamma   90.00
#
_symmetry.space_group_name_H-M   'P 1'
#
loop_
_entity.id
_entity.type
_entity.pdbx_description
1 polymer ?
#
loop_
_entity_poly.entity_id
_entity_poly.type
_entity_poly.pdbx_seq_one_letter_code
_entity_poly.pdbx_strand_id
1 'polypeptide(L)'
;MASKVVAKAAGGVMSISKKQTLQSEGIWEKVRRAFALDPNRSNGVPLNPYFRNPTPGGNDPLDYTDPVTLPAGDIADNAYWQRDARRNYPRLSVINQAQQAALLAVGSAASPRVELIGEEGSKALVAAQEAGKETGLAAYLEKNGVAAAKAVLAETGGLPPLPSGQSLSTGKWAVHPYDLTKEPSYAPTYPCRSFV
;
A
#
# COMPACT_ATOMS: atom_id res chain seq x y z
N MET A 1 4.52 -20.42 11.00
CA MET A 1 3.73 -20.94 12.13
C MET A 1 3.99 -20.23 13.46
N ALA A 2 5.16 -19.61 13.68
CA ALA A 2 5.48 -18.88 14.92
C ALA A 2 4.76 -17.52 15.08
N SER A 3 4.41 -16.82 14.00
CA SER A 3 3.79 -15.48 14.07
C SER A 3 2.36 -15.47 14.60
N LYS A 4 1.58 -16.54 14.35
CA LYS A 4 0.17 -16.63 14.82
C LYS A 4 0.05 -16.94 16.32
N VAL A 5 1.07 -17.58 16.91
CA VAL A 5 1.08 -17.87 18.36
C VAL A 5 1.48 -16.63 19.16
N VAL A 6 2.36 -15.78 18.61
CA VAL A 6 2.76 -14.52 19.26
C VAL A 6 1.61 -13.52 19.33
N ALA A 7 0.74 -13.45 18.31
CA ALA A 7 -0.43 -12.58 18.35
C ALA A 7 -1.44 -12.95 19.46
N LYS A 8 -1.67 -14.26 19.68
CA LYS A 8 -2.53 -14.75 20.78
C LYS A 8 -1.93 -14.48 22.16
N ALA A 9 -0.61 -14.35 22.25
CA ALA A 9 0.11 -13.99 23.47
C ALA A 9 0.26 -12.46 23.66
N ALA A 10 0.08 -11.65 22.62
CA ALA A 10 0.36 -10.21 22.65
C ALA A 10 -0.82 -9.35 23.16
N GLY A 11 -2.07 -9.82 23.05
CA GLY A 11 -3.26 -9.07 23.47
C GLY A 11 -3.86 -9.46 24.84
N GLY A 12 -3.24 -10.41 25.54
CA GLY A 12 -3.80 -11.03 26.75
C GLY A 12 -3.31 -10.43 28.07
N VAL A 13 -3.98 -10.82 29.16
CA VAL A 13 -3.54 -10.52 30.53
C VAL A 13 -2.16 -11.14 30.77
N MET A 14 -1.14 -10.30 30.96
CA MET A 14 0.22 -10.73 31.28
C MET A 14 0.49 -10.67 32.79
N SER A 15 1.15 -11.71 33.31
CA SER A 15 1.54 -11.77 34.73
C SER A 15 2.47 -10.62 35.09
N ILE A 16 2.34 -10.11 36.33
CA ILE A 16 3.16 -8.98 36.80
C ILE A 16 4.66 -9.29 36.73
N SER A 17 5.08 -10.53 36.99
CA SER A 17 6.47 -10.99 36.89
C SER A 17 7.10 -10.84 35.50
N LYS A 18 6.30 -10.76 34.44
CA LYS A 18 6.78 -10.54 33.05
C LYS A 18 6.84 -9.06 32.69
N LYS A 19 6.40 -8.17 33.58
CA LYS A 19 6.42 -6.72 33.38
C LYS A 19 7.68 -6.13 34.01
N GLN A 20 8.39 -5.30 33.24
CA GLN A 20 9.65 -4.67 33.63
C GLN A 20 9.40 -3.45 34.54
N THR A 21 8.78 -3.69 35.70
CA THR A 21 8.43 -2.68 36.70
C THR A 21 8.83 -3.13 38.09
N LEU A 22 9.15 -2.19 38.97
CA LEU A 22 9.45 -2.46 40.38
C LEU A 22 8.26 -3.15 41.07
N GLN A 23 8.52 -4.23 41.82
CA GLN A 23 7.48 -5.04 42.45
C GLN A 23 7.55 -4.95 43.97
N SER A 24 6.43 -5.24 44.63
CA SER A 24 6.42 -5.50 46.07
C SER A 24 7.08 -6.86 46.34
N GLU A 25 7.72 -7.00 47.50
CA GLU A 25 8.39 -8.24 47.90
C GLU A 25 7.87 -8.77 49.24
N GLY A 26 8.05 -10.07 49.48
CA GLY A 26 7.71 -10.73 50.74
C GLY A 26 6.22 -10.63 51.11
N ILE A 27 5.94 -10.22 52.36
CA ILE A 27 4.57 -10.12 52.89
C ILE A 27 3.76 -9.05 52.14
N TRP A 28 4.41 -7.97 51.70
CA TRP A 28 3.74 -6.87 50.99
C TRP A 28 3.18 -7.29 49.62
N GLU A 29 3.82 -8.25 48.95
CA GLU A 29 3.27 -8.81 47.71
C GLU A 29 2.00 -9.65 47.96
N LYS A 30 1.92 -10.36 49.09
CA LYS A 30 0.70 -11.08 49.48
C LYS A 30 -0.44 -10.11 49.77
N VAL A 31 -0.16 -9.03 50.51
CA VAL A 31 -1.12 -7.96 50.78
C VAL A 31 -1.58 -7.32 49.47
N ARG A 32 -0.66 -6.92 48.59
CA ARG A 32 -0.98 -6.32 47.28
C ARG A 32 -1.90 -7.23 46.46
N ARG A 33 -1.59 -8.53 46.37
CA ARG A 33 -2.42 -9.49 45.63
C ARG A 33 -3.81 -9.67 46.21
N ALA A 34 -3.96 -9.60 47.53
CA ALA A 34 -5.24 -9.74 48.20
C ALA A 34 -6.15 -8.51 48.01
N PHE A 35 -5.57 -7.30 47.99
CA PHE A 35 -6.33 -6.05 47.95
C PHE A 35 -6.41 -5.39 46.55
N ALA A 36 -5.62 -5.83 45.56
CA ALA A 36 -5.69 -5.29 44.21
C ALA A 36 -6.90 -5.84 43.43
N LEU A 37 -7.63 -4.95 42.75
CA LEU A 37 -8.72 -5.33 41.85
C LEU A 37 -8.25 -6.23 40.70
N ASP A 38 -7.06 -5.96 40.17
CA ASP A 38 -6.36 -6.82 39.21
C ASP A 38 -4.91 -7.05 39.70
N PRO A 39 -4.61 -8.25 40.26
CA PRO A 39 -3.26 -8.58 40.72
C PRO A 39 -2.18 -8.55 39.62
N ASN A 40 -2.57 -8.62 38.34
CA ASN A 40 -1.67 -8.53 37.21
C ASN A 40 -1.31 -7.08 36.84
N ARG A 41 -2.02 -6.07 37.36
CA ARG A 41 -1.69 -4.65 37.13
C ARG A 41 -0.38 -4.27 37.82
N SER A 42 0.47 -3.52 37.10
CA SER A 42 1.75 -3.00 37.60
C SER A 42 1.63 -1.57 38.14
N ASN A 43 2.60 -1.12 38.93
CA ASN A 43 2.69 0.26 39.44
C ASN A 43 3.24 1.26 38.39
N GLY A 44 3.80 0.79 37.28
CA GLY A 44 4.35 1.63 36.22
C GLY A 44 5.71 2.27 36.54
N VAL A 45 6.37 1.88 37.64
CA VAL A 45 7.71 2.37 37.99
C VAL A 45 8.74 1.45 37.32
N PRO A 46 9.58 1.94 36.39
CA PRO A 46 10.59 1.12 35.72
C PRO A 46 11.66 0.60 36.69
N LEU A 47 12.33 -0.49 36.33
CA LEU A 47 13.46 -1.00 37.09
C LEU A 47 14.73 -0.19 36.79
N ASN A 48 15.21 0.59 37.75
CA ASN A 48 16.41 1.43 37.60
C ASN A 48 17.65 0.70 37.04
N PRO A 49 17.96 -0.56 37.41
CA PRO A 49 19.15 -1.24 36.90
C PRO A 49 19.12 -1.53 35.39
N TYR A 50 17.92 -1.63 34.79
CA TYR A 50 17.74 -2.04 33.39
C TYR A 50 17.17 -0.92 32.51
N PHE A 51 16.36 -0.04 33.08
CA PHE A 51 15.73 1.03 32.33
C PHE A 51 16.74 2.14 32.05
N ARG A 52 17.14 2.28 30.78
CA ARG A 52 18.08 3.31 30.31
C ARG A 52 19.45 3.22 31.02
N ASN A 53 19.88 2.00 31.29
CA ASN A 53 21.19 1.70 31.84
C ASN A 53 21.85 0.59 31.00
N PRO A 54 22.97 0.84 30.31
CA PRO A 54 23.75 2.08 30.29
C PRO A 54 22.96 3.28 29.75
N THR A 55 23.35 4.49 30.17
CA THR A 55 22.77 5.71 29.60
C THR A 55 23.13 5.80 28.12
N PRO A 56 22.32 6.46 27.28
CA PRO A 56 22.58 6.50 25.83
C PRO A 56 23.99 6.96 25.45
N GLY A 57 24.58 7.91 26.20
CA GLY A 57 25.95 8.39 25.98
C GLY A 57 27.04 7.63 26.73
N GLY A 58 26.68 6.59 27.51
CA GLY A 58 27.62 5.68 28.16
C GLY A 58 27.96 4.45 27.31
N ASN A 59 27.32 4.30 26.14
CA ASN A 59 27.71 3.30 25.14
C ASN A 59 29.00 3.74 24.45
N ASP A 60 29.79 2.79 23.97
CA ASP A 60 30.99 3.09 23.20
C ASP A 60 30.60 3.82 21.89
N PRO A 61 31.06 5.07 21.68
CA PRO A 61 30.74 5.82 20.47
C PRO A 61 31.31 5.19 19.19
N LEU A 62 32.26 4.25 19.29
CA LEU A 62 32.88 3.58 18.15
C LEU A 62 32.22 2.24 17.78
N ASP A 63 31.31 1.74 18.60
CA ASP A 63 30.63 0.45 18.35
C ASP A 63 29.61 0.54 17.20
N TYR A 64 29.11 1.74 16.92
CA TYR A 64 28.14 1.95 15.86
C TYR A 64 28.82 2.03 14.49
N THR A 65 28.39 1.14 13.59
CA THR A 65 28.72 1.20 12.17
C THR A 65 27.46 1.48 11.37
N ASP A 66 27.52 2.42 10.43
CA ASP A 66 26.39 2.74 9.57
C ASP A 66 25.95 1.51 8.77
N PRO A 67 24.67 1.07 8.89
CA PRO A 67 24.20 -0.08 8.18
C PRO A 67 24.10 0.23 6.69
N VAL A 68 24.64 -0.66 5.87
CA VAL A 68 24.56 -0.58 4.42
C VAL A 68 23.85 -1.82 3.90
N THR A 69 22.95 -1.66 2.93
CA THR A 69 22.21 -2.78 2.34
C THR A 69 22.89 -3.24 1.05
N LEU A 70 22.95 -4.55 0.82
CA LEU A 70 23.29 -5.08 -0.50
C LEU A 70 22.02 -5.06 -1.37
N PRO A 71 22.08 -4.57 -2.62
CA PRO A 71 23.28 -4.24 -3.42
C PRO A 71 23.80 -2.79 -3.31
N ALA A 72 23.12 -1.90 -2.57
CA ALA A 72 23.44 -0.47 -2.55
C ALA A 72 24.85 -0.12 -1.99
N GLY A 73 25.39 -0.97 -1.11
CA GLY A 73 26.73 -0.82 -0.52
C GLY A 73 27.87 -1.48 -1.30
N ASP A 74 27.58 -2.14 -2.43
CA ASP A 74 28.62 -2.82 -3.20
C ASP A 74 29.58 -1.82 -3.86
N ILE A 75 30.87 -2.13 -3.85
CA ILE A 75 31.96 -1.31 -4.43
C ILE A 75 32.19 -1.65 -5.91
N ALA A 76 31.79 -2.83 -6.35
CA ALA A 76 31.82 -3.27 -7.74
C ALA A 76 30.40 -3.29 -8.32
N ASP A 77 30.26 -3.14 -9.63
CA ASP A 77 29.01 -3.31 -10.38
C ASP A 77 27.78 -2.49 -9.87
N ASN A 78 28.01 -1.41 -9.11
CA ASN A 78 26.96 -0.60 -8.48
C ASN A 78 26.88 0.82 -9.06
N ALA A 79 26.75 0.91 -10.38
CA ALA A 79 26.70 2.18 -11.09
C ALA A 79 25.45 3.00 -10.72
N TYR A 80 25.63 4.28 -10.36
CA TYR A 80 24.54 5.12 -9.84
C TYR A 80 23.32 5.22 -10.77
N TRP A 81 23.52 5.28 -12.08
CA TRP A 81 22.43 5.43 -13.05
C TRP A 81 21.45 4.24 -13.07
N GLN A 82 21.88 3.04 -12.67
CA GLN A 82 21.01 1.86 -12.56
C GLN A 82 20.08 1.94 -11.34
N ARG A 83 20.51 2.64 -10.28
CA ARG A 83 19.77 2.83 -9.02
C ARG A 83 19.18 4.23 -8.85
N ASP A 84 19.24 5.07 -9.90
CA ASP A 84 18.70 6.42 -9.88
C ASP A 84 17.17 6.40 -10.08
N ALA A 85 16.45 6.08 -8.99
CA ALA A 85 14.98 6.14 -8.97
C ALA A 85 14.44 7.56 -9.10
N ARG A 86 15.24 8.59 -8.78
CA ARG A 86 14.81 9.99 -8.86
C ARG A 86 14.64 10.44 -10.30
N ARG A 87 15.51 10.00 -11.21
CA ARG A 87 15.40 10.29 -12.65
C ARG A 87 14.52 9.29 -13.39
N ASN A 88 14.39 8.06 -12.87
CA ASN A 88 13.53 7.03 -13.45
C ASN A 88 12.08 7.09 -12.92
N TYR A 89 11.52 8.30 -12.79
CA TYR A 89 10.15 8.47 -12.35
C TYR A 89 9.16 8.23 -13.51
N PRO A 90 7.97 7.66 -13.25
CA PRO A 90 6.96 7.49 -14.29
C PRO A 90 6.50 8.87 -14.77
N ARG A 91 6.49 9.07 -16.09
CA ARG A 91 5.98 10.31 -16.69
C ARG A 91 4.46 10.36 -16.56
N LEU A 92 3.95 11.55 -16.23
CA LEU A 92 2.52 11.80 -16.20
C LEU A 92 1.95 11.75 -17.64
N SER A 93 0.96 10.89 -17.85
CA SER A 93 0.26 10.76 -19.13
C SER A 93 -0.98 11.67 -19.12
N VAL A 94 -0.99 12.70 -19.97
CA VAL A 94 -2.16 13.56 -20.18
C VAL A 94 -2.79 13.17 -21.51
N ILE A 95 -4.08 12.85 -21.48
CA ILE A 95 -4.86 12.56 -22.68
C ILE A 95 -5.93 13.65 -22.82
N ASN A 96 -5.86 14.40 -23.91
CA ASN A 96 -6.90 15.36 -24.28
C ASN A 96 -7.98 14.71 -25.15
N GLN A 97 -9.08 15.44 -25.39
CA GLN A 97 -10.21 14.90 -26.17
C GLN A 97 -9.81 14.51 -27.61
N ALA A 98 -8.92 15.27 -28.25
CA ALA A 98 -8.46 14.98 -29.60
C ALA A 98 -7.63 13.69 -29.68
N GLN A 99 -6.74 13.47 -28.69
CA GLN A 99 -5.96 12.25 -28.55
C GLN A 99 -6.87 11.04 -28.26
N GLN A 100 -7.90 11.22 -27.42
CA GLN A 100 -8.88 10.16 -27.16
C GLN A 100 -9.66 9.78 -28.43
N ALA A 101 -10.12 10.77 -29.21
CA ALA A 101 -10.80 10.53 -30.48
C ALA A 101 -9.88 9.83 -31.50
N ALA A 102 -8.61 10.24 -31.58
CA ALA A 102 -7.62 9.61 -32.44
C ALA A 102 -7.34 8.14 -32.05
N LEU A 103 -7.24 7.84 -30.74
CA LEU A 103 -7.11 6.47 -30.23
C LEU A 103 -8.31 5.60 -30.61
N LEU A 104 -9.52 6.15 -30.57
CA LEU A 104 -10.72 5.41 -30.99
C LEU A 104 -10.74 5.18 -32.51
N ALA A 105 -10.33 6.16 -33.31
CA ALA A 105 -10.32 6.10 -34.76
C ALA A 105 -9.28 5.11 -35.30
N VAL A 106 -8.04 5.21 -34.82
CA VAL A 106 -6.88 4.53 -35.40
C VAL A 106 -6.47 3.29 -34.60
N GLY A 107 -6.84 3.23 -33.32
CA GLY A 107 -6.46 2.18 -32.39
C GLY A 107 -5.24 2.54 -31.54
N SER A 108 -4.70 1.54 -30.85
CA SER A 108 -3.51 1.66 -30.00
C SER A 108 -2.36 0.82 -30.56
N ALA A 109 -1.14 1.03 -30.04
CA ALA A 109 0.00 0.18 -30.39
C ALA A 109 -0.24 -1.31 -30.06
N ALA A 110 -1.05 -1.61 -29.04
CA ALA A 110 -1.40 -2.97 -28.65
C ALA A 110 -2.55 -3.55 -29.49
N SER A 111 -3.38 -2.71 -30.10
CA SER A 111 -4.54 -3.12 -30.91
C SER A 111 -4.81 -2.09 -32.01
N PRO A 112 -4.04 -2.15 -33.11
CA PRO A 112 -4.24 -1.24 -34.25
C PRO A 112 -5.54 -1.57 -34.97
N ARG A 113 -6.30 -0.54 -35.36
CA ARG A 113 -7.56 -0.69 -36.12
C ARG A 113 -7.42 -0.34 -37.59
N VAL A 114 -6.38 0.42 -37.93
CA VAL A 114 -6.02 0.81 -39.29
C VAL A 114 -4.59 0.40 -39.52
N GLU A 115 -4.27 -0.11 -40.71
CA GLU A 115 -2.90 -0.40 -41.10
C GLU A 115 -2.14 0.92 -41.33
N LEU A 116 -1.34 1.32 -40.34
CA LEU A 116 -0.54 2.53 -40.39
C LEU A 116 0.84 2.26 -41.00
N ILE A 117 0.89 1.96 -42.29
CA ILE A 117 2.15 1.68 -43.00
C ILE A 117 2.60 2.93 -43.76
N GLY A 118 3.85 3.34 -43.56
CA GLY A 118 4.49 4.42 -44.33
C GLY A 118 3.84 5.79 -44.19
N GLU A 119 3.90 6.58 -45.27
CA GLU A 119 3.38 7.96 -45.27
C GLU A 119 1.86 8.02 -45.07
N GLU A 120 1.11 7.04 -45.58
CA GLU A 120 -0.35 7.01 -45.46
C GLU A 120 -0.79 6.86 -44.00
N GLY A 121 -0.07 6.05 -43.22
CA GLY A 121 -0.27 5.93 -41.78
C GLY A 121 -0.01 7.25 -41.03
N SER A 122 1.04 7.98 -41.43
CA SER A 122 1.34 9.28 -40.83
C SER A 122 0.23 10.32 -41.11
N LYS A 123 -0.30 10.32 -42.34
CA LYS A 123 -1.39 11.20 -42.76
C LYS A 123 -2.69 10.85 -42.03
N ALA A 124 -2.98 9.57 -41.85
CA ALA A 124 -4.14 9.10 -41.10
C ALA A 124 -4.10 9.52 -39.61
N LEU A 125 -2.92 9.48 -38.97
CA LEU A 125 -2.74 9.95 -37.59
C LEU A 125 -2.98 11.46 -37.46
N VAL A 126 -2.43 12.25 -38.38
CA VAL A 126 -2.63 13.71 -38.40
C VAL A 126 -4.09 14.05 -38.62
N ALA A 127 -4.74 13.43 -39.62
CA ALA A 127 -6.16 13.64 -39.91
C ALA A 127 -7.06 13.27 -38.72
N ALA A 128 -6.76 12.18 -38.01
CA ALA A 128 -7.52 11.78 -36.83
C ALA A 128 -7.35 12.77 -35.66
N GLN A 129 -6.15 13.33 -35.48
CA GLN A 129 -5.89 14.32 -34.45
C GLN A 129 -6.53 15.68 -34.77
N GLU A 130 -6.51 16.11 -36.03
CA GLU A 130 -7.15 17.34 -36.50
C GLU A 130 -8.68 17.26 -36.36
N ALA A 131 -9.28 16.16 -36.86
CA ALA A 131 -10.71 15.92 -36.70
C ALA A 131 -11.13 15.94 -35.21
N GLY A 132 -10.31 15.35 -34.33
CA GLY A 132 -10.54 15.37 -32.88
C GLY A 132 -10.41 16.74 -32.23
N LYS A 133 -9.60 17.66 -32.78
CA LYS A 133 -9.48 19.06 -32.30
C LYS A 133 -10.67 19.91 -32.72
N GLU A 134 -11.15 19.73 -33.96
CA GLU A 134 -12.23 20.54 -34.53
C GLU A 134 -13.61 20.13 -34.04
N THR A 135 -13.87 18.82 -34.02
CA THR A 135 -15.22 18.28 -33.76
C THR A 135 -15.39 17.71 -32.35
N GLY A 136 -14.27 17.49 -31.65
CA GLY A 136 -14.25 16.93 -30.31
C GLY A 136 -14.63 15.44 -30.25
N LEU A 137 -14.65 14.89 -29.04
CA LEU A 137 -14.97 13.48 -28.82
C LEU A 137 -16.45 13.15 -29.12
N ALA A 138 -17.36 14.10 -28.89
CA ALA A 138 -18.80 13.92 -29.05
C ALA A 138 -19.18 13.59 -30.50
N ALA A 139 -18.67 14.34 -31.47
CA ALA A 139 -18.95 14.12 -32.89
C ALA A 139 -18.44 12.75 -33.38
N TYR A 140 -17.30 12.28 -32.85
CA TYR A 140 -16.80 10.93 -33.15
C TYR A 140 -17.75 9.83 -32.63
N LEU A 141 -18.31 10.02 -31.43
CA LEU A 141 -19.28 9.08 -30.85
C LEU A 141 -20.62 9.11 -31.59
N GLU A 142 -21.09 10.28 -32.01
CA GLU A 142 -22.32 10.42 -32.81
C GLU A 142 -22.18 9.73 -34.17
N LYS A 143 -21.05 9.93 -34.86
CA LYS A 143 -20.79 9.36 -36.18
C LYS A 143 -20.69 7.82 -36.16
N ASN A 144 -20.04 7.27 -35.14
CA ASN A 144 -19.76 5.83 -35.06
C ASN A 144 -20.74 5.05 -34.17
N GLY A 145 -21.57 5.75 -33.40
CA GLY A 145 -22.67 5.23 -32.60
C GLY A 145 -22.31 3.98 -31.78
N VAL A 146 -23.08 2.92 -31.98
CA VAL A 146 -22.99 1.66 -31.22
C VAL A 146 -21.61 0.98 -31.37
N ALA A 147 -20.93 1.15 -32.51
CA ALA A 147 -19.61 0.55 -32.72
C ALA A 147 -18.54 1.18 -31.82
N ALA A 148 -18.57 2.50 -31.65
CA ALA A 148 -17.66 3.21 -30.73
C ALA A 148 -17.95 2.88 -29.26
N ALA A 149 -19.23 2.77 -28.88
CA ALA A 149 -19.61 2.37 -27.52
C ALA A 149 -19.15 0.94 -27.19
N LYS A 150 -19.33 0.00 -28.12
CA LYS A 150 -18.80 -1.38 -27.98
C LYS A 150 -17.29 -1.41 -27.89
N ALA A 151 -16.59 -0.54 -28.62
CA ALA A 151 -15.14 -0.44 -28.57
C ALA A 151 -14.61 0.07 -27.22
N VAL A 152 -15.31 1.00 -26.57
CA VAL A 152 -14.91 1.51 -25.24
C VAL A 152 -15.22 0.50 -24.14
N LEU A 153 -16.33 -0.23 -24.26
CA LEU A 153 -16.81 -1.18 -23.25
C LEU A 153 -16.46 -2.65 -23.59
N ALA A 154 -15.59 -2.88 -24.58
CA ALA A 154 -15.27 -4.21 -25.06
C ALA A 154 -14.67 -5.08 -23.96
N GLU A 155 -13.75 -4.52 -23.18
CA GLU A 155 -13.02 -5.22 -22.12
C GLU A 155 -13.91 -5.62 -20.94
N THR A 156 -15.01 -4.89 -20.75
CA THR A 156 -15.97 -5.08 -19.64
C THR A 156 -17.27 -5.75 -20.10
N GLY A 157 -17.30 -6.32 -21.33
CA GLY A 157 -18.45 -7.03 -21.86
C GLY A 157 -19.68 -6.14 -22.08
N GLY A 158 -19.49 -4.83 -22.32
CA GLY A 158 -20.58 -3.87 -22.56
C GLY A 158 -21.09 -3.15 -21.31
N LEU A 159 -20.55 -3.43 -20.13
CA LEU A 159 -20.86 -2.73 -18.88
C LEU A 159 -19.84 -1.62 -18.61
N PRO A 160 -20.20 -0.50 -17.96
CA PRO A 160 -19.21 0.50 -17.56
C PRO A 160 -18.18 -0.10 -16.59
N PRO A 161 -16.89 0.29 -16.69
CA PRO A 161 -15.88 -0.18 -15.75
C PRO A 161 -16.20 0.29 -14.33
N LEU A 162 -15.96 -0.58 -13.36
CA LEU A 162 -16.01 -0.21 -11.94
C LEU A 162 -14.84 0.72 -11.61
N PRO A 163 -14.98 1.64 -10.63
CA PRO A 163 -13.86 2.45 -10.18
C PRO A 163 -12.69 1.53 -9.80
N SER A 164 -11.47 1.89 -10.19
CA SER A 164 -10.26 1.18 -9.80
C SER A 164 -9.99 1.38 -8.31
N GLY A 165 -10.76 0.70 -7.45
CA GLY A 165 -10.69 0.80 -6.00
C GLY A 165 -9.46 0.12 -5.38
N GLN A 166 -8.31 0.14 -6.04
CA GLN A 166 -7.31 -0.90 -5.85
C GLN A 166 -5.97 -0.35 -5.35
N SER A 167 -5.52 -0.92 -4.24
CA SER A 167 -4.15 -0.85 -3.74
C SER A 167 -3.34 -1.96 -4.41
N LEU A 168 -2.21 -1.63 -5.04
CA LEU A 168 -1.30 -2.58 -5.69
C LEU A 168 -0.37 -3.27 -4.68
N SER A 169 -0.86 -3.67 -3.51
CA SER A 169 0.01 -4.26 -2.47
C SER A 169 0.45 -5.70 -2.80
N THR A 170 -0.27 -6.41 -3.67
CA THR A 170 -0.06 -7.86 -3.94
C THR A 170 0.14 -8.20 -5.42
N GLY A 171 0.39 -7.21 -6.28
CA GLY A 171 0.50 -7.42 -7.74
C GLY A 171 -0.80 -7.86 -8.41
N LYS A 172 -1.89 -7.96 -7.63
CA LYS A 172 -3.26 -8.12 -8.11
C LYS A 172 -4.07 -6.95 -7.57
N TRP A 173 -4.80 -6.38 -8.49
CA TRP A 173 -5.81 -5.37 -8.31
C TRP A 173 -6.95 -5.90 -7.41
N ALA A 174 -6.81 -5.71 -6.09
CA ALA A 174 -7.80 -6.13 -5.10
C ALA A 174 -8.15 -4.97 -4.16
N VAL A 175 -9.44 -4.81 -3.88
CA VAL A 175 -9.91 -4.01 -2.75
C VAL A 175 -9.58 -4.84 -1.52
N HIS A 176 -8.88 -4.29 -0.51
CA HIS A 176 -8.72 -5.00 0.76
C HIS A 176 -10.12 -5.20 1.36
N PRO A 177 -10.67 -6.43 1.38
CA PRO A 177 -11.97 -6.66 1.95
C PRO A 177 -11.85 -6.50 3.46
N TYR A 178 -12.71 -5.68 4.06
CA TYR A 178 -12.80 -5.60 5.51
C TYR A 178 -13.45 -6.87 6.04
N ASP A 179 -12.67 -7.67 6.75
CA ASP A 179 -13.19 -8.86 7.42
C ASP A 179 -13.38 -8.57 8.91
N LEU A 180 -14.43 -9.14 9.50
CA LEU A 180 -14.62 -9.08 10.95
C LEU A 180 -13.48 -9.84 11.64
N THR A 181 -12.89 -9.24 12.66
CA THR A 181 -11.87 -9.92 13.46
C THR A 181 -12.47 -11.17 14.11
N LYS A 182 -11.74 -12.29 14.08
CA LYS A 182 -12.16 -13.53 14.76
C LYS A 182 -12.20 -13.38 16.29
N GLU A 183 -11.34 -12.52 16.82
CA GLU A 183 -11.30 -12.14 18.23
C GLU A 183 -11.56 -10.61 18.28
N PRO A 184 -12.78 -10.17 18.66
CA PRO A 184 -13.10 -8.74 18.77
C PRO A 184 -12.45 -8.13 20.01
N SER A 185 -12.08 -6.85 19.93
CA SER A 185 -11.51 -6.12 21.08
C SER A 185 -12.51 -5.92 22.22
N TYR A 186 -13.80 -5.96 21.91
CA TYR A 186 -14.89 -5.78 22.86
C TYR A 186 -15.76 -7.04 22.94
N ALA A 187 -16.39 -7.24 24.10
CA ALA A 187 -17.39 -8.29 24.25
C ALA A 187 -18.62 -8.03 23.36
N PRO A 188 -19.39 -9.06 22.98
CA PRO A 188 -20.52 -8.93 22.04
C PRO A 188 -21.63 -7.96 22.46
N THR A 189 -21.72 -7.65 23.75
CA THR A 189 -22.71 -6.68 24.29
C THR A 189 -22.43 -5.24 23.85
N TYR A 190 -21.19 -4.93 23.49
CA TYR A 190 -20.82 -3.58 23.06
C TYR A 190 -21.19 -3.35 21.59
N PRO A 191 -21.74 -2.18 21.21
CA PRO A 191 -22.14 -1.88 19.84
C PRO A 191 -20.94 -1.52 18.92
N CYS A 192 -19.75 -2.04 19.21
CA CYS A 192 -18.51 -1.73 18.51
C CYS A 192 -18.01 -2.97 17.78
N ARG A 193 -17.63 -2.81 16.50
CA ARG A 193 -17.06 -3.89 15.68
C ARG A 193 -15.58 -3.60 15.37
N SER A 194 -14.81 -4.68 15.24
CA SER A 194 -13.39 -4.62 14.87
C SER A 194 -13.22 -5.23 13.48
N PHE A 195 -12.60 -4.48 12.58
CA PHE A 195 -12.36 -4.87 11.19
C PHE A 195 -10.85 -4.96 10.93
N VAL A 196 -10.43 -5.93 10.12
CA VAL A 196 -9.06 -6.08 9.60
C VAL A 196 -9.03 -5.77 8.12
#